data_AF-A0A2D4EZ59-F1
#
_entry.id   AF-A0A2D4EZ59-F1
#
_cell.length_a   1.000
_cell.length_b   1.000
_cell.length_c   1.000
_cell.angle_alpha   90.00
_cell.angle_beta   90.00
_cell.angle_gamma   90.00
#
_symmetry.space_group_name_H-M   'P 1'
#
loop_
_entity.id
_entity.type
_entity.pdbx_description
1 polymer ?
#
loop_
_entity_poly.entity_id
_entity_poly.type
_entity_poly.pdbx_seq_one_letter_code
_entity_poly.pdbx_strand_id
1 'polypeptide(L)'
;MNLDSLSLALSQISYLVDNLTKKNYRASQQEIQHIVNRHGPEADRHLLRCLFSHVDFSGDGKSSGKDFHQTQFLIQECASLITKPNFISTLSYAIENPLHYQKSLKPSPHLFTQLSKVIKLSKVQEVIFGLALLNSFNPDLQVFAAQFIKQKLPDLLRSYIDADVSGNQEGGFQDIAIEVLHLLLSHLLFGQKGAFGVGQEQIEAFLKTLRRDFPQERCPVVLAPLLYPEKRDILMDRILPDSGGIAKTMMESSLADFMQEVGYGFCTSVEECRSIITQFGVGEVTAAQVARVLGMMARTHSGLTDGIPLQSISAPGSGIWSDGRDKNDGTQTHTWNVEVLIDVLKELNPTLNFKEVTYELDHPGFQIRDSKGLQIVVFGVQRGLGLEVFPVDLIYRPWKHAEGQLSFIQYSLINPEIFCFADYPCHTVSTEILKAPPEDDNREIATWKSLDLIESLLRLAEVGQYEQVKQLFSFPIKHCPDMLVLALLQINTSWHTLRHELISTLMPIFLGNHPNSAIILHYAWHGQGQSPSIRQLIMHAMAEWYMRGEQYDQAKLSRILDVAQDLKALSMLLNGTPFAFVIDLAALASRREYLKLDKWLTDKIREHGVSRVFLIHSASCFLIKT
;
A
#
# COMPACT_ATOMS: atom_id res chain seq x y z
N MET A 1 30.76 16.85 -7.24
CA MET A 1 30.75 16.03 -6.02
C MET A 1 29.42 16.28 -5.33
N ASN A 2 28.42 15.44 -5.62
CA ASN A 2 27.11 15.51 -4.97
C ASN A 2 27.19 14.66 -3.69
N LEU A 3 27.43 15.29 -2.54
CA LEU A 3 27.21 14.61 -1.27
C LEU A 3 25.68 14.52 -1.07
N ASP A 4 25.16 13.30 -0.93
CA ASP A 4 23.75 13.06 -0.60
C ASP A 4 23.35 13.92 0.60
N SER A 5 22.20 14.60 0.51
CA SER A 5 21.70 15.49 1.57
C SER A 5 21.59 14.79 2.93
N LEU A 6 21.35 13.48 2.93
CA LEU A 6 21.35 12.64 4.13
C LEU A 6 22.76 12.44 4.70
N SER A 7 23.77 12.17 3.85
CA SER A 7 25.15 11.98 4.31
C SER A 7 25.69 13.20 5.05
N LEU A 8 25.35 14.40 4.57
CA LEU A 8 25.68 15.67 5.22
C LEU A 8 24.97 15.79 6.57
N ALA A 9 23.67 15.50 6.62
CA ALA A 9 22.88 15.51 7.85
C ALA A 9 23.42 14.54 8.92
N LEU A 10 23.82 13.32 8.53
CA LEU A 10 24.42 12.35 9.46
C LEU A 10 25.78 12.83 9.98
N SER A 11 26.60 13.43 9.11
CA SER A 11 27.89 14.01 9.53
C SER A 11 27.72 15.18 10.50
N GLN A 12 26.69 16.01 10.29
CA GLN A 12 26.34 17.11 11.18
C GLN A 12 25.86 16.61 12.55
N ILE A 13 25.04 15.56 12.60
CA ILE A 13 24.65 14.91 13.88
C ILE A 13 25.90 14.41 14.62
N SER A 14 26.80 13.69 13.94
CA SER A 14 28.05 13.22 14.55
C SER A 14 28.87 14.37 15.14
N TYR A 15 29.03 15.46 14.38
CA TYR A 15 29.78 16.64 14.82
C TYR A 15 29.15 17.34 16.02
N LEU A 16 27.82 17.50 16.02
CA LEU A 16 27.10 18.15 17.11
C LEU A 16 27.18 17.33 18.39
N VAL A 17 27.09 15.99 18.31
CA VAL A 17 27.20 15.08 19.47
C VAL A 17 28.61 15.07 20.05
N ASP A 18 29.65 15.03 19.21
CA ASP A 18 31.06 15.03 19.65
C ASP A 18 31.41 16.33 20.40
N ASN A 19 30.87 17.46 19.95
CA ASN A 19 31.14 18.79 20.52
C ASN A 19 30.13 19.24 21.60
N LEU A 20 29.38 18.32 22.23
CA LEU A 20 28.42 18.69 23.28
C LEU A 20 29.12 19.23 24.53
N THR A 21 28.72 20.43 24.94
CA THR A 21 29.21 21.13 26.14
C THR A 21 28.05 21.80 26.86
N LYS A 22 28.26 22.22 28.11
CA LYS A 22 27.28 22.98 28.88
C LYS A 22 26.75 24.23 28.16
N LYS A 23 27.58 24.89 27.34
CA LYS A 23 27.24 26.16 26.68
C LYS A 23 26.36 25.96 25.45
N ASN A 24 26.60 24.92 24.66
CA ASN A 24 25.87 24.66 23.41
C ASN A 24 24.78 23.59 23.56
N TYR A 25 24.69 22.88 24.70
CA TYR A 25 23.76 21.77 24.93
C TYR A 25 22.35 21.99 24.35
N ARG A 26 21.66 23.07 24.74
CA ARG A 26 20.29 23.36 24.26
C ARG A 26 20.23 23.65 22.75
N ALA A 27 21.21 24.37 22.21
CA ALA A 27 21.25 24.73 20.81
C ALA A 27 21.54 23.50 19.93
N SER A 28 22.56 22.73 20.30
CA SER A 28 22.91 21.46 19.63
C SER A 28 21.75 20.46 19.70
N GLN A 29 21.05 20.37 20.83
CA GLN A 29 19.88 19.50 20.97
C GLN A 29 18.73 19.92 20.03
N GLN A 30 18.40 21.21 19.96
CA GLN A 30 17.34 21.70 19.06
C GLN A 30 17.70 21.48 17.58
N GLU A 31 18.96 21.72 17.22
CA GLU A 31 19.45 21.51 15.87
C GLU A 31 19.43 20.03 15.47
N ILE A 32 19.91 19.14 16.35
CA ILE A 32 19.83 17.68 16.16
C ILE A 32 18.38 17.26 15.99
N GLN A 33 17.45 17.74 16.83
CA GLN A 33 16.03 17.38 16.71
C GLN A 33 15.43 17.87 15.39
N HIS A 34 15.83 19.06 14.90
CA HIS A 34 15.39 19.56 13.60
C HIS A 34 15.87 18.66 12.45
N ILE A 35 17.13 18.21 12.51
CA ILE A 35 17.69 17.30 11.51
C ILE A 35 16.98 15.94 11.57
N VAL A 36 16.76 15.39 12.76
CA VAL A 36 16.04 14.12 12.94
C VAL A 36 14.61 14.21 12.41
N ASN A 37 13.87 15.29 12.72
CA ASN A 37 12.51 15.49 12.21
C ASN A 37 12.46 15.62 10.68
N ARG A 38 13.50 16.15 10.05
CA ARG A 38 13.57 16.33 8.59
C ARG A 38 13.95 15.05 7.84
N HIS A 39 14.85 14.25 8.41
CA HIS A 39 15.41 13.05 7.77
C HIS A 39 14.82 11.73 8.28
N GLY A 40 13.97 11.78 9.30
CA GLY A 40 13.17 10.65 9.77
C GLY A 40 13.98 9.60 10.55
N PRO A 41 13.55 8.31 10.53
CA PRO A 41 14.06 7.27 11.43
C PRO A 41 15.54 6.92 11.21
N GLU A 42 16.10 7.21 10.02
CA GLU A 42 17.51 6.96 9.71
C GLU A 42 18.44 7.87 10.51
N ALA A 43 18.09 9.15 10.61
CA ALA A 43 18.81 10.14 11.41
C ALA A 43 18.66 9.88 12.91
N ASP A 44 17.48 9.47 13.36
CA ASP A 44 17.19 9.07 14.75
C ASP A 44 18.06 7.87 15.17
N ARG A 45 18.14 6.86 14.29
CA ARG A 45 18.98 5.67 14.49
C ARG A 45 20.46 6.01 14.55
N HIS A 46 20.93 6.91 13.68
CA HIS A 46 22.32 7.38 13.69
C HIS A 46 22.65 8.23 14.91
N LEU A 47 21.73 9.09 15.36
CA LEU A 47 21.88 9.86 16.61
C LEU A 47 22.10 8.93 17.80
N LEU A 48 21.24 7.92 17.97
CA LEU A 48 21.38 6.95 19.06
C LEU A 48 22.69 6.18 18.96
N ARG A 49 23.09 5.74 17.76
CA ARG A 49 24.39 5.11 17.53
C ARG A 49 25.55 6.02 17.96
N CYS A 50 25.51 7.31 17.61
CA CYS A 50 26.52 8.28 18.04
C CYS A 50 26.54 8.43 19.56
N LEU A 51 25.40 8.61 20.22
CA LEU A 51 25.33 8.78 21.66
C LEU A 51 25.85 7.54 22.41
N PHE A 52 25.39 6.34 22.04
CA PHE A 52 25.89 5.08 22.60
C PHE A 52 27.39 4.89 22.38
N SER A 53 27.97 5.45 21.31
CA SER A 53 29.40 5.31 21.03
C SER A 53 30.29 6.28 21.82
N HIS A 54 29.77 7.42 22.26
CA HIS A 54 30.56 8.41 23.03
C HIS A 54 30.48 8.23 24.55
N VAL A 55 29.45 7.55 25.04
CA VAL A 55 29.26 7.29 26.48
C VAL A 55 30.10 6.11 26.94
N ASP A 56 30.82 6.27 28.05
CA ASP A 56 31.59 5.17 28.64
C ASP A 56 30.76 4.38 29.67
N PHE A 57 30.53 3.10 29.39
CA PHE A 57 29.77 2.19 30.24
C PHE A 57 30.64 1.42 31.26
N SER A 58 31.96 1.64 31.28
CA SER A 58 32.87 0.91 32.17
C SER A 58 32.91 1.44 33.62
N GLY A 59 32.37 2.65 33.87
CA GLY A 59 32.44 3.33 35.18
C GLY A 59 31.26 3.08 36.14
N ASP A 60 31.39 3.55 37.38
CA ASP A 60 30.42 3.37 38.49
C ASP A 60 29.10 4.17 38.36
N GLY A 61 28.70 4.60 37.17
CA GLY A 61 27.46 5.37 36.93
C GLY A 61 27.50 6.83 37.44
N LYS A 62 28.59 7.26 38.09
CA LYS A 62 28.86 8.66 38.43
C LYS A 62 29.51 9.34 37.22
N SER A 63 28.70 9.72 36.23
CA SER A 63 29.17 10.52 35.08
C SER A 63 29.66 11.89 35.59
N SER A 64 30.95 12.00 35.88
CA SER A 64 31.64 13.28 36.13
C SER A 64 32.79 13.50 35.12
N GLY A 65 32.79 12.71 34.04
CA GLY A 65 33.80 12.69 32.99
C GLY A 65 33.50 13.62 31.81
N LYS A 66 34.34 13.49 30.77
CA LYS A 66 34.27 14.27 29.52
C LYS A 66 32.98 14.06 28.72
N ASP A 67 32.28 12.96 28.96
CA ASP A 67 31.07 12.49 28.28
C ASP A 67 29.78 12.85 29.03
N PHE A 68 29.84 13.67 30.10
CA PHE A 68 28.68 13.97 30.94
C PHE A 68 27.46 14.45 30.16
N HIS A 69 27.66 15.37 29.20
CA HIS A 69 26.56 15.94 28.42
C HIS A 69 25.97 14.94 27.42
N GLN A 70 26.82 14.12 26.81
CA GLN A 70 26.42 13.01 25.94
C GLN A 70 25.60 11.98 26.73
N THR A 71 26.02 11.66 27.96
CA THR A 71 25.29 10.77 28.86
C THR A 71 23.93 11.36 29.27
N GLN A 72 23.86 12.64 29.62
CA GLN A 72 22.57 13.29 29.91
C GLN A 72 21.63 13.28 28.71
N PHE A 73 22.16 13.52 27.51
CA PHE A 73 21.35 13.51 26.30
C PHE A 73 20.88 12.09 25.94
N LEU A 74 21.75 11.09 26.09
CA LEU A 74 21.40 9.68 25.92
C LEU A 74 20.26 9.25 26.88
N ILE A 75 20.31 9.67 28.14
CA ILE A 75 19.24 9.39 29.13
C ILE A 75 17.89 9.93 28.63
N GLN A 76 17.89 11.17 28.14
CA GLN A 76 16.68 11.82 27.62
C GLN A 76 16.15 11.11 26.36
N GLU A 77 17.03 10.79 25.41
CA GLU A 77 16.63 10.10 24.17
C GLU A 77 16.15 8.68 24.45
N CYS A 78 16.79 7.94 25.35
CA CYS A 78 16.34 6.62 25.79
C CYS A 78 14.95 6.66 26.43
N ALA A 79 14.63 7.70 27.21
CA ALA A 79 13.29 7.86 27.79
C ALA A 79 12.21 8.09 26.72
N SER A 80 12.51 8.87 25.69
CA SER A 80 11.62 9.12 24.54
C SER A 80 11.49 7.88 23.64
N LEU A 81 12.60 7.18 23.39
CA LEU A 81 12.71 6.08 22.43
C LEU A 81 11.75 4.93 22.74
N ILE A 82 11.50 4.62 24.02
CA ILE A 82 10.66 3.49 24.43
C ILE A 82 9.21 3.62 23.90
N THR A 83 8.74 4.84 23.68
CA THR A 83 7.39 5.11 23.14
C THR A 83 7.33 5.10 21.61
N LYS A 84 8.47 5.03 20.93
CA LYS A 84 8.54 5.01 19.46
C LYS A 84 8.33 3.59 18.90
N PRO A 85 7.60 3.42 17.78
CA PRO A 85 7.30 2.09 17.22
C PRO A 85 8.54 1.32 16.73
N ASN A 86 9.62 2.02 16.38
CA ASN A 86 10.89 1.45 15.93
C ASN A 86 11.89 1.14 17.07
N PHE A 87 11.49 1.33 18.35
CA PHE A 87 12.34 1.15 19.54
C PHE A 87 13.26 -0.08 19.48
N ILE A 88 12.68 -1.27 19.26
CA ILE A 88 13.40 -2.54 19.29
C ILE A 88 14.52 -2.55 18.25
N SER A 89 14.20 -2.18 17.00
CA SER A 89 15.16 -2.18 15.90
C SER A 89 16.26 -1.13 16.10
N THR A 90 15.91 0.05 16.60
CA THR A 90 16.85 1.16 16.76
C THR A 90 17.81 0.94 17.93
N LEU A 91 17.31 0.43 19.06
CA LEU A 91 18.13 0.11 20.22
C LEU A 91 19.11 -1.04 19.91
N SER A 92 18.62 -2.15 19.34
CA SER A 92 19.46 -3.28 18.96
C SER A 92 20.56 -2.85 17.98
N TYR A 93 20.21 -2.07 16.95
CA TYR A 93 21.20 -1.60 15.98
C TYR A 93 22.29 -0.71 16.60
N ALA A 94 21.91 0.22 17.50
CA ALA A 94 22.85 1.15 18.12
C ALA A 94 23.86 0.45 19.04
N ILE A 95 23.44 -0.62 19.73
CA ILE A 95 24.30 -1.40 20.63
C ILE A 95 25.18 -2.38 19.85
N GLU A 96 24.68 -2.95 18.76
CA GLU A 96 25.42 -3.91 17.93
C GLU A 96 26.46 -3.27 17.01
N ASN A 97 26.20 -2.04 16.56
CA ASN A 97 27.04 -1.36 15.57
C ASN A 97 27.65 -0.07 16.14
N PRO A 98 28.42 -0.11 17.25
CA PRO A 98 29.04 1.09 17.78
C PRO A 98 30.11 1.65 16.82
N LEU A 99 30.44 2.93 16.96
CA LEU A 99 31.52 3.57 16.20
C LEU A 99 32.89 3.05 16.69
N HIS A 100 33.90 3.08 15.81
CA HIS A 100 35.17 2.37 16.01
C HIS A 100 35.96 2.71 17.28
N TYR A 101 35.71 3.88 17.90
CA TYR A 101 36.38 4.31 19.12
C TYR A 101 35.72 3.79 20.41
N GLN A 102 34.52 3.21 20.32
CA GLN A 102 33.80 2.69 21.48
C GLN A 102 34.36 1.32 21.90
N LYS A 103 34.67 1.17 23.20
CA LYS A 103 35.34 -0.02 23.74
C LYS A 103 34.57 -0.70 24.87
N SER A 104 33.63 0.00 25.51
CA SER A 104 32.89 -0.49 26.67
C SER A 104 31.60 -1.26 26.32
N LEU A 105 30.97 -0.95 25.17
CA LEU A 105 29.80 -1.68 24.65
C LEU A 105 30.21 -2.99 23.97
N LYS A 106 30.58 -3.99 24.76
CA LYS A 106 30.80 -5.37 24.28
C LYS A 106 29.86 -6.33 24.97
N PRO A 107 29.34 -7.37 24.28
CA PRO A 107 28.53 -8.41 24.90
C PRO A 107 29.26 -9.00 26.11
N SER A 108 28.70 -8.80 27.29
CA SER A 108 29.24 -9.30 28.55
C SER A 108 28.10 -9.50 29.55
N PRO A 109 28.27 -10.38 30.55
CA PRO A 109 27.23 -10.61 31.56
C PRO A 109 26.95 -9.37 32.44
N HIS A 110 27.86 -8.39 32.47
CA HIS A 110 27.72 -7.16 33.23
C HIS A 110 27.21 -5.97 32.40
N LEU A 111 27.11 -6.12 31.07
CA LEU A 111 26.74 -5.04 30.16
C LEU A 111 25.40 -4.39 30.54
N PHE A 112 24.38 -5.21 30.82
CA PHE A 112 23.03 -4.72 31.17
C PHE A 112 23.00 -3.99 32.51
N THR A 113 23.77 -4.47 33.50
CA THR A 113 23.84 -3.81 34.82
C THR A 113 24.59 -2.49 34.73
N GLN A 114 25.61 -2.40 33.87
CA GLN A 114 26.32 -1.16 33.56
C GLN A 114 25.44 -0.17 32.78
N LEU A 115 24.75 -0.63 31.73
CA LEU A 115 23.80 0.16 30.95
C LEU A 115 22.71 0.76 31.84
N SER A 116 22.10 -0.07 32.70
CA SER A 116 21.07 0.38 33.64
C SER A 116 21.60 1.48 34.58
N LYS A 117 22.80 1.30 35.15
CA LYS A 117 23.40 2.29 36.06
C LYS A 117 23.71 3.61 35.37
N VAL A 118 24.25 3.58 34.16
CA VAL A 118 24.68 4.78 33.42
C VAL A 118 23.48 5.54 32.85
N ILE A 119 22.51 4.82 32.27
CA ILE A 119 21.29 5.41 31.69
C ILE A 119 20.24 5.71 32.79
N LYS A 120 20.46 5.22 34.01
CA LYS A 120 19.55 5.36 35.15
C LYS A 120 18.16 4.81 34.85
N LEU A 121 18.12 3.60 34.29
CA LEU A 121 16.86 2.95 33.93
C LEU A 121 16.05 2.62 35.18
N SER A 122 14.75 2.91 35.15
CA SER A 122 13.81 2.40 36.16
C SER A 122 13.65 0.87 36.04
N LYS A 123 13.12 0.22 37.08
CA LYS A 123 12.89 -1.24 37.09
C LYS A 123 12.09 -1.72 35.86
N VAL A 124 11.11 -0.95 35.41
CA VAL A 124 10.31 -1.27 34.22
C VAL A 124 11.13 -1.09 32.94
N GLN A 125 11.88 0.01 32.83
CA GLN A 125 12.73 0.26 31.67
C GLN A 125 13.86 -0.79 31.53
N GLU A 126 14.42 -1.29 32.64
CA GLU A 126 15.39 -2.40 32.62
C GLU A 126 14.81 -3.63 31.91
N VAL A 127 13.59 -4.04 32.27
CA VAL A 127 12.90 -5.18 31.66
C VAL A 127 12.61 -4.90 30.19
N ILE A 128 12.14 -3.71 29.84
CA ILE A 128 11.76 -3.38 28.47
C ILE A 128 12.98 -3.31 27.54
N PHE A 129 14.10 -2.76 28.01
CA PHE A 129 15.38 -2.77 27.28
C PHE A 129 15.89 -4.20 27.06
N GLY A 130 15.81 -5.06 28.09
CA GLY A 130 16.20 -6.46 27.93
C GLY A 130 15.28 -7.22 26.96
N LEU A 131 13.97 -6.97 26.98
CA LEU A 131 13.02 -7.56 26.03
C LEU A 131 13.27 -7.11 24.59
N ALA A 132 13.61 -5.84 24.37
CA ALA A 132 13.99 -5.34 23.05
C ALA A 132 15.25 -6.07 22.52
N LEU A 133 16.26 -6.25 23.38
CA LEU A 133 17.53 -6.88 23.02
C LEU A 133 17.45 -8.41 22.86
N LEU A 134 16.32 -9.06 23.19
CA LEU A 134 16.06 -10.44 22.76
C LEU A 134 15.93 -10.55 21.24
N ASN A 135 15.56 -9.46 20.55
CA ASN A 135 15.42 -9.41 19.09
C ASN A 135 16.71 -8.93 18.39
N SER A 136 17.85 -8.92 19.08
CA SER A 136 19.14 -8.53 18.51
C SER A 136 19.64 -9.59 17.50
N PHE A 137 20.47 -9.24 16.52
CA PHE A 137 21.11 -10.21 15.61
C PHE A 137 22.35 -10.89 16.22
N ASN A 138 22.91 -10.34 17.31
CA ASN A 138 24.04 -10.94 18.02
C ASN A 138 23.57 -12.04 19.01
N PRO A 139 23.97 -13.31 18.83
CA PRO A 139 23.51 -14.42 19.67
C PRO A 139 24.00 -14.34 21.12
N ASP A 140 25.22 -13.83 21.37
CA ASP A 140 25.74 -13.67 22.74
C ASP A 140 24.93 -12.63 23.51
N LEU A 141 24.55 -11.55 22.83
CA LEU A 141 23.72 -10.48 23.41
C LEU A 141 22.31 -11.00 23.73
N GLN A 142 21.71 -11.81 22.86
CA GLN A 142 20.42 -12.47 23.13
C GLN A 142 20.48 -13.36 24.37
N VAL A 143 21.55 -14.16 24.53
CA VAL A 143 21.72 -15.04 25.70
C VAL A 143 21.84 -14.24 26.99
N PHE A 144 22.65 -13.18 26.99
CA PHE A 144 22.77 -12.30 28.15
C PHE A 144 21.48 -11.54 28.45
N ALA A 145 20.75 -11.08 27.42
CA ALA A 145 19.44 -10.45 27.58
C ALA A 145 18.44 -11.42 28.22
N ALA A 146 18.40 -12.68 27.76
CA ALA A 146 17.52 -13.70 28.32
C ALA A 146 17.84 -14.01 29.79
N GLN A 147 19.12 -14.09 30.16
CA GLN A 147 19.55 -14.26 31.56
C GLN A 147 19.15 -13.05 32.42
N PHE A 148 19.32 -11.84 31.90
CA PHE A 148 18.96 -10.60 32.61
C PHE A 148 17.43 -10.50 32.84
N ILE A 149 16.62 -10.80 31.81
CA ILE A 149 15.15 -10.82 31.91
C ILE A 149 14.67 -11.90 32.87
N LYS A 150 15.28 -13.09 32.86
CA LYS A 150 14.94 -14.18 33.78
C LYS A 150 15.11 -13.80 35.26
N GLN A 151 16.01 -12.87 35.56
CA GLN A 151 16.19 -12.34 36.93
C GLN A 151 15.23 -11.19 37.22
N LYS A 152 15.15 -10.20 36.31
CA LYS A 152 14.47 -8.91 36.58
C LYS A 152 12.96 -8.93 36.39
N LEU A 153 12.46 -9.73 35.45
CA LEU A 153 11.02 -9.77 35.14
C LEU A 153 10.18 -10.35 36.30
N PRO A 154 10.55 -11.51 36.91
CA PRO A 154 9.81 -12.01 38.07
C PRO A 154 9.82 -11.04 39.25
N ASP A 155 10.95 -10.36 39.50
CA ASP A 155 11.10 -9.38 40.58
C ASP A 155 10.24 -8.14 40.36
N LEU A 156 10.14 -7.66 39.11
CA LEU A 156 9.26 -6.55 38.74
C LEU A 156 7.78 -6.89 39.00
N LEU A 157 7.35 -8.08 38.54
CA LEU A 157 5.97 -8.53 38.71
C LEU A 157 5.62 -8.69 40.19
N ARG A 158 6.50 -9.31 41.00
CA ARG A 158 6.31 -9.39 42.46
C ARG A 158 6.25 -8.01 43.10
N SER A 159 7.19 -7.13 42.78
CA SER A 159 7.24 -5.77 43.33
C SER A 159 5.96 -4.98 43.06
N TYR A 160 5.27 -5.23 41.93
CA TYR A 160 4.02 -4.57 41.61
C TYR A 160 2.81 -5.24 42.27
N ILE A 161 2.76 -6.58 42.31
CA ILE A 161 1.71 -7.33 43.02
C ILE A 161 1.74 -7.03 44.52
N ASP A 162 2.94 -6.93 45.12
CA ASP A 162 3.11 -6.72 46.56
C ASP A 162 2.95 -5.24 46.97
N ALA A 163 3.16 -4.28 46.04
CA ALA A 163 2.94 -2.86 46.29
C ALA A 163 1.48 -2.52 46.64
N ASP A 164 0.53 -3.41 46.31
CA ASP A 164 -0.87 -3.33 46.70
C ASP A 164 -1.13 -3.45 48.20
N VAL A 165 -0.19 -4.03 48.96
CA VAL A 165 -0.35 -4.28 50.40
C VAL A 165 0.23 -3.13 51.23
N SER A 166 1.15 -2.33 50.68
CA SER A 166 1.81 -1.23 51.39
C SER A 166 1.84 0.01 50.52
N GLY A 167 0.82 0.86 50.65
CA GLY A 167 0.53 2.00 49.78
C GLY A 167 1.51 3.16 49.81
N ASN A 168 2.80 2.94 49.54
CA ASN A 168 3.78 3.98 49.23
C ASN A 168 5.11 3.37 48.76
N GLN A 169 5.29 3.11 47.45
CA GLN A 169 6.61 3.09 46.79
C GLN A 169 6.49 3.52 45.30
N GLU A 170 7.49 4.25 44.83
CA GLU A 170 7.64 4.93 43.52
C GLU A 170 7.70 3.97 42.30
N GLY A 171 6.61 3.28 41.95
CA GLY A 171 6.66 2.33 40.83
C GLY A 171 5.33 1.80 40.30
N GLY A 172 4.25 2.59 40.39
CA GLY A 172 2.98 2.20 39.77
C GLY A 172 3.07 2.22 38.24
N PHE A 173 2.46 1.23 37.57
CA PHE A 173 2.27 1.25 36.10
C PHE A 173 1.30 2.35 35.63
N GLN A 174 0.81 3.21 36.52
CA GLN A 174 -0.13 4.30 36.24
C GLN A 174 0.52 5.48 35.50
N ASP A 175 1.80 5.76 35.75
CA ASP A 175 2.56 6.84 35.09
C ASP A 175 3.40 6.37 33.90
N ILE A 176 3.22 5.11 33.49
CA ILE A 176 4.01 4.48 32.41
C ILE A 176 3.22 4.55 31.11
N ALA A 177 3.92 4.86 30.01
CA ALA A 177 3.30 4.93 28.69
C ALA A 177 2.67 3.58 28.28
N ILE A 178 1.51 3.64 27.64
CA ILE A 178 0.64 2.49 27.35
C ILE A 178 1.34 1.48 26.43
N GLU A 179 2.18 1.97 25.53
CA GLU A 179 3.00 1.19 24.59
C GLU A 179 3.95 0.24 25.33
N VAL A 180 4.49 0.69 26.47
CA VAL A 180 5.40 -0.09 27.32
C VAL A 180 4.66 -1.24 27.98
N LEU A 181 3.47 -0.95 28.50
CA LEU A 181 2.61 -1.94 29.12
C LEU A 181 2.10 -2.95 28.10
N HIS A 182 1.75 -2.50 26.90
CA HIS A 182 1.36 -3.37 25.79
C HIS A 182 2.51 -4.30 25.39
N LEU A 183 3.74 -3.79 25.26
CA LEU A 183 4.92 -4.60 24.94
C LEU A 183 5.15 -5.67 26.02
N LEU A 184 5.09 -5.28 27.30
CA LEU A 184 5.23 -6.22 28.41
C LEU A 184 4.14 -7.31 28.39
N LEU A 185 2.87 -6.93 28.23
CA LEU A 185 1.74 -7.87 28.18
C LEU A 185 1.81 -8.79 26.97
N SER A 186 2.19 -8.27 25.80
CA SER A 186 2.35 -9.07 24.59
C SER A 186 3.38 -10.18 24.79
N HIS A 187 4.49 -9.87 25.47
CA HIS A 187 5.53 -10.86 25.75
C HIS A 187 5.12 -11.85 26.85
N LEU A 188 4.37 -11.41 27.87
CA LEU A 188 3.88 -12.29 28.93
C LEU A 188 2.76 -13.24 28.45
N LEU A 189 1.88 -12.79 27.56
CA LEU A 189 0.72 -13.56 27.10
C LEU A 189 1.03 -14.44 25.88
N PHE A 190 1.84 -13.95 24.94
CA PHE A 190 2.14 -14.64 23.68
C PHE A 190 3.58 -15.14 23.57
N GLY A 191 4.43 -14.89 24.58
CA GLY A 191 5.77 -15.45 24.65
C GLY A 191 5.77 -16.96 24.90
N GLN A 192 6.95 -17.59 24.84
CA GLN A 192 7.10 -19.01 25.14
C GLN A 192 6.65 -19.29 26.59
N LYS A 193 5.64 -20.14 26.76
CA LYS A 193 5.07 -20.47 28.08
C LYS A 193 6.16 -21.04 29.01
N GLY A 194 6.36 -20.40 30.16
CA GLY A 194 7.39 -20.77 31.15
C GLY A 194 8.79 -20.24 30.86
N ALA A 195 9.00 -19.51 29.77
CA ALA A 195 10.26 -18.80 29.54
C ALA A 195 10.43 -17.65 30.56
N PHE A 196 11.68 -17.38 30.91
CA PHE A 196 12.08 -16.30 31.84
C PHE A 196 11.62 -16.43 33.31
N GLY A 197 11.17 -17.61 33.73
CA GLY A 197 10.96 -17.92 35.15
C GLY A 197 9.68 -17.33 35.77
N VAL A 198 8.72 -16.89 34.95
CA VAL A 198 7.41 -16.42 35.39
C VAL A 198 6.39 -17.55 35.26
N GLY A 199 5.75 -17.93 36.37
CA GLY A 199 4.69 -18.94 36.39
C GLY A 199 3.33 -18.37 36.00
N GLN A 200 2.42 -19.23 35.52
CA GLN A 200 1.06 -18.85 35.12
C GLN A 200 0.29 -18.13 36.25
N GLU A 201 0.43 -18.61 37.49
CA GLU A 201 -0.19 -18.00 38.68
C GLU A 201 0.29 -16.56 38.92
N GLN A 202 1.57 -16.29 38.65
CA GLN A 202 2.15 -14.96 38.79
C GLN A 202 1.64 -14.00 37.71
N ILE A 203 1.43 -14.51 36.49
CA ILE A 203 0.83 -13.75 35.38
C ILE A 203 -0.63 -13.42 35.71
N GLU A 204 -1.39 -14.38 36.22
CA GLU A 204 -2.79 -14.18 36.60
C GLU A 204 -2.95 -13.18 37.75
N ALA A 205 -2.09 -13.28 38.77
CA ALA A 205 -2.04 -12.30 39.86
C ALA A 205 -1.71 -10.88 39.34
N PHE A 206 -0.73 -10.77 38.44
CA PHE A 206 -0.37 -9.50 37.81
C PHE A 206 -1.53 -8.91 37.00
N LEU A 207 -2.17 -9.71 36.14
CA LEU A 207 -3.33 -9.28 35.34
C LEU A 207 -4.50 -8.85 36.22
N LYS A 208 -4.71 -9.52 37.37
CA LYS A 208 -5.75 -9.14 38.33
C LYS A 208 -5.49 -7.77 38.95
N THR A 209 -4.26 -7.50 39.38
CA THR A 209 -3.85 -6.17 39.88
C THR A 209 -3.97 -5.10 38.78
N LEU A 210 -3.53 -5.41 37.56
CA LEU A 210 -3.55 -4.48 36.44
C LEU A 210 -4.98 -4.13 35.97
N ARG A 211 -5.92 -5.09 36.00
CA ARG A 211 -7.36 -4.86 35.72
C ARG A 211 -8.04 -3.95 36.75
N ARG A 212 -7.49 -3.86 37.96
CA ARG A 212 -8.00 -2.94 38.98
C ARG A 212 -7.52 -1.51 38.71
N ASP A 213 -6.26 -1.37 38.28
CA ASP A 213 -5.65 -0.09 37.95
C ASP A 213 -6.16 0.49 36.62
N PHE A 214 -6.55 -0.38 35.66
CA PHE A 214 -7.21 -0.01 34.41
C PHE A 214 -8.61 -0.64 34.30
N PRO A 215 -9.63 -0.11 35.01
CA PRO A 215 -11.01 -0.58 34.87
C PRO A 215 -11.49 -0.49 33.43
N GLN A 216 -12.42 -1.38 33.03
CA GLN A 216 -12.92 -1.49 31.64
C GLN A 216 -13.31 -0.12 31.03
N GLU A 217 -14.00 0.74 31.78
CA GLU A 217 -14.45 2.06 31.32
C GLU A 217 -13.32 3.06 31.04
N ARG A 218 -12.12 2.83 31.62
CA ARG A 218 -10.94 3.69 31.53
C ARG A 218 -9.74 2.98 30.91
N CYS A 219 -9.94 1.76 30.38
CA CYS A 219 -8.88 0.97 29.79
C CYS A 219 -8.56 1.49 28.38
N PRO A 220 -7.30 1.83 28.08
CA PRO A 220 -6.89 2.19 26.73
C PRO A 220 -7.24 1.08 25.72
N VAL A 221 -7.70 1.48 24.53
CA VAL A 221 -8.17 0.57 23.46
C VAL A 221 -7.11 -0.49 23.10
N VAL A 222 -5.83 -0.14 23.15
CA VAL A 222 -4.70 -1.04 22.84
C VAL A 222 -4.53 -2.15 23.89
N LEU A 223 -4.92 -1.90 25.14
CA LEU A 223 -4.80 -2.86 26.24
C LEU A 223 -6.08 -3.68 26.46
N ALA A 224 -7.23 -3.19 26.02
CA ALA A 224 -8.53 -3.85 26.24
C ALA A 224 -8.57 -5.30 25.72
N PRO A 225 -8.05 -5.65 24.51
CA PRO A 225 -8.00 -7.03 24.03
C PRO A 225 -7.10 -7.95 24.87
N LEU A 226 -6.04 -7.39 25.47
CA LEU A 226 -5.07 -8.13 26.28
C LEU A 226 -5.56 -8.34 27.71
N LEU A 227 -6.25 -7.34 28.28
CA LEU A 227 -6.73 -7.35 29.67
C LEU A 227 -8.11 -7.99 29.81
N TYR A 228 -9.03 -7.76 28.86
CA TYR A 228 -10.40 -8.25 28.89
C TYR A 228 -10.75 -9.09 27.65
N PRO A 229 -10.07 -10.22 27.42
CA PRO A 229 -10.32 -11.07 26.25
C PRO A 229 -11.74 -11.66 26.22
N GLU A 230 -12.43 -11.70 27.36
CA GLU A 230 -13.78 -12.27 27.50
C GLU A 230 -14.92 -11.32 27.09
N LYS A 231 -14.67 -10.03 26.89
CA LYS A 231 -15.70 -9.07 26.45
C LYS A 231 -15.29 -8.40 25.15
N ARG A 232 -15.67 -9.03 24.04
CA ARG A 232 -15.72 -8.40 22.72
C ARG A 232 -16.77 -7.28 22.79
N ASP A 233 -16.34 -6.05 23.07
CA ASP A 233 -17.18 -4.87 22.81
C ASP A 233 -17.20 -4.61 21.29
N ILE A 234 -18.02 -5.41 20.59
CA ILE A 234 -18.87 -5.11 19.42
C ILE A 234 -19.78 -6.34 19.27
N LEU A 235 -21.09 -6.10 19.23
CA LEU A 235 -22.17 -7.07 18.99
C LEU A 235 -21.87 -8.02 17.81
N MET A 236 -21.29 -9.18 18.12
CA MET A 236 -21.28 -10.39 17.30
C MET A 236 -21.86 -11.55 18.10
N ASP A 237 -23.01 -11.33 18.74
CA ASP A 237 -23.69 -12.36 19.49
C ASP A 237 -24.90 -12.88 18.71
N ARG A 238 -24.64 -13.92 17.90
CA ARG A 238 -25.58 -15.03 17.67
C ARG A 238 -24.85 -16.25 17.10
N ILE A 239 -23.75 -16.64 17.75
CA ILE A 239 -23.14 -17.96 17.59
C ILE A 239 -22.54 -18.25 18.98
N LEU A 240 -23.21 -18.98 19.87
CA LEU A 240 -23.52 -20.41 19.81
C LEU A 240 -24.70 -20.74 20.76
N PRO A 241 -25.21 -21.99 20.78
CA PRO A 241 -24.78 -22.79 21.91
C PRO A 241 -24.35 -24.21 21.54
N ASP A 242 -23.16 -24.55 22.04
CA ASP A 242 -22.67 -25.84 22.54
C ASP A 242 -23.32 -27.14 22.07
N SER A 243 -22.50 -28.04 21.52
CA SER A 243 -22.12 -29.30 22.19
C SER A 243 -21.18 -30.15 21.32
N GLY A 244 -20.12 -30.70 21.93
CA GLY A 244 -19.40 -31.89 21.41
C GLY A 244 -17.98 -31.62 20.92
N GLY A 245 -17.02 -31.72 21.83
CA GLY A 245 -15.59 -31.69 21.51
C GLY A 245 -15.17 -32.80 20.55
N ILE A 246 -14.12 -32.49 19.78
CA ILE A 246 -13.24 -33.34 18.93
C ILE A 246 -13.09 -32.80 17.49
N ALA A 247 -14.03 -32.01 16.96
CA ALA A 247 -13.92 -31.40 15.62
C ALA A 247 -13.06 -30.11 15.53
N LYS A 248 -12.49 -29.64 16.65
CA LYS A 248 -11.90 -28.30 16.77
C LYS A 248 -10.52 -28.14 16.10
N THR A 249 -9.96 -29.19 15.52
CA THR A 249 -8.67 -29.15 14.81
C THR A 249 -8.82 -29.12 13.29
N MET A 250 -10.04 -29.26 12.75
CA MET A 250 -10.34 -29.22 11.30
C MET A 250 -11.05 -27.93 10.87
N MET A 251 -11.32 -27.01 11.78
CA MET A 251 -12.22 -25.87 11.58
C MET A 251 -11.48 -24.53 11.35
N GLU A 252 -10.31 -24.58 10.71
CA GLU A 252 -9.58 -23.39 10.21
C GLU A 252 -9.21 -23.47 8.72
N SER A 253 -9.48 -24.58 8.02
CA SER A 253 -9.31 -24.66 6.56
C SER A 253 -10.56 -24.13 5.85
N SER A 254 -10.38 -23.10 5.02
CA SER A 254 -11.45 -22.61 4.14
C SER A 254 -11.86 -23.72 3.16
N LEU A 255 -13.12 -23.76 2.70
CA LEU A 255 -13.59 -24.75 1.71
C LEU A 255 -12.65 -24.81 0.50
N ALA A 256 -12.10 -23.66 0.11
CA ALA A 256 -11.10 -23.55 -0.95
C ALA A 256 -9.77 -24.29 -0.64
N ASP A 257 -9.29 -24.27 0.60
CA ASP A 257 -8.06 -24.97 1.01
C ASP A 257 -8.29 -26.48 1.01
N PHE A 258 -9.43 -26.92 1.54
CA PHE A 258 -9.82 -28.33 1.54
C PHE A 258 -10.00 -28.87 0.12
N MET A 259 -10.69 -28.13 -0.76
CA MET A 259 -10.80 -28.49 -2.17
C MET A 259 -9.43 -28.57 -2.84
N GLN A 260 -8.52 -27.63 -2.53
CA GLN A 260 -7.16 -27.66 -3.06
C GLN A 260 -6.36 -28.89 -2.61
N GLU A 261 -6.56 -29.37 -1.37
CA GLU A 261 -5.91 -30.59 -0.85
C GLU A 261 -6.47 -31.88 -1.47
N VAL A 262 -7.78 -31.92 -1.75
CA VAL A 262 -8.44 -33.06 -2.42
C VAL A 262 -8.06 -33.12 -3.90
N GLY A 263 -7.83 -31.97 -4.53
CA GLY A 263 -7.48 -31.85 -5.95
C GLY A 263 -8.66 -32.09 -6.89
N TYR A 264 -8.37 -32.32 -8.18
CA TYR A 264 -9.39 -32.37 -9.24
C TYR A 264 -10.45 -33.47 -9.08
N GLY A 265 -10.19 -34.47 -8.22
CA GLY A 265 -11.14 -35.53 -7.85
C GLY A 265 -12.43 -35.01 -7.21
N PHE A 266 -12.44 -33.78 -6.70
CA PHE A 266 -13.61 -33.18 -6.05
C PHE A 266 -14.78 -32.92 -7.01
N CYS A 267 -14.49 -32.57 -8.27
CA CYS A 267 -15.51 -32.18 -9.26
C CYS A 267 -15.78 -33.26 -10.33
N THR A 268 -15.35 -34.51 -10.11
CA THR A 268 -15.40 -35.55 -11.15
C THR A 268 -16.80 -36.16 -11.28
N SER A 269 -17.55 -36.26 -10.18
CA SER A 269 -18.96 -36.68 -10.17
C SER A 269 -19.83 -35.74 -9.33
N VAL A 270 -21.10 -35.61 -9.72
CA VAL A 270 -22.10 -34.78 -9.02
C VAL A 270 -22.34 -35.35 -7.62
N GLU A 271 -22.37 -36.66 -7.48
CA GLU A 271 -22.63 -37.38 -6.24
C GLU A 271 -21.49 -37.24 -5.22
N GLU A 272 -20.22 -37.33 -5.65
CA GLU A 272 -19.07 -37.15 -4.76
C GLU A 272 -18.96 -35.69 -4.30
N CYS A 273 -19.11 -34.74 -5.22
CA CYS A 273 -19.12 -33.31 -4.91
C CYS A 273 -20.23 -32.99 -3.88
N ARG A 274 -21.44 -33.53 -4.09
CA ARG A 274 -22.57 -33.37 -3.18
C ARG A 274 -22.31 -33.98 -1.80
N SER A 275 -21.77 -35.19 -1.75
CA SER A 275 -21.47 -35.88 -0.48
C SER A 275 -20.46 -35.08 0.36
N ILE A 276 -19.41 -34.57 -0.28
CA ILE A 276 -18.35 -33.83 0.40
C ILE A 276 -18.85 -32.45 0.87
N ILE A 277 -19.60 -31.72 0.05
CA ILE A 277 -20.21 -30.44 0.45
C ILE A 277 -21.22 -30.64 1.59
N THR A 278 -21.95 -31.76 1.59
CA THR A 278 -22.89 -32.09 2.67
C THR A 278 -22.16 -32.42 3.98
N GLN A 279 -21.02 -33.13 3.90
CA GLN A 279 -20.15 -33.38 5.07
C GLN A 279 -19.51 -32.11 5.61
N PHE A 280 -19.19 -31.15 4.75
CA PHE A 280 -18.66 -29.83 5.13
C PHE A 280 -19.71 -28.92 5.78
N GLY A 281 -21.00 -29.18 5.53
CA GLY A 281 -22.12 -28.41 6.10
C GLY A 281 -22.71 -27.41 5.11
N VAL A 282 -23.85 -27.76 4.51
CA VAL A 282 -24.54 -26.96 3.49
C VAL A 282 -24.93 -25.55 3.99
N GLY A 283 -25.20 -25.40 5.29
CA GLY A 283 -25.53 -24.12 5.92
C GLY A 283 -24.33 -23.18 6.12
N GLU A 284 -23.10 -23.65 5.97
CA GLU A 284 -21.87 -22.85 6.13
C GLU A 284 -21.30 -22.36 4.78
N VAL A 285 -21.86 -22.81 3.65
CA VAL A 285 -21.44 -22.36 2.32
C VAL A 285 -22.05 -20.99 2.03
N THR A 286 -21.33 -19.95 2.44
CA THR A 286 -21.67 -18.54 2.18
C THR A 286 -21.17 -18.09 0.80
N ALA A 287 -21.73 -16.98 0.29
CA ALA A 287 -21.28 -16.37 -0.96
C ALA A 287 -19.77 -16.08 -0.98
N ALA A 288 -19.20 -15.69 0.17
CA ALA A 288 -17.76 -15.48 0.33
C ALA A 288 -16.92 -16.76 0.17
N GLN A 289 -17.41 -17.90 0.63
CA GLN A 289 -16.71 -19.18 0.43
C GLN A 289 -16.72 -19.57 -1.05
N VAL A 290 -17.85 -19.38 -1.74
CA VAL A 290 -17.94 -19.67 -3.18
C VAL A 290 -17.02 -18.75 -3.99
N ALA A 291 -16.94 -17.47 -3.64
CA ALA A 291 -16.02 -16.52 -4.27
C ALA A 291 -14.55 -16.96 -4.11
N ARG A 292 -14.17 -17.40 -2.89
CA ARG A 292 -12.82 -17.94 -2.62
C ARG A 292 -12.53 -19.23 -3.38
N VAL A 293 -13.52 -20.12 -3.49
CA VAL A 293 -13.38 -21.36 -4.27
C VAL A 293 -13.17 -21.03 -5.75
N LEU A 294 -13.95 -20.11 -6.33
CA LEU A 294 -13.75 -19.67 -7.71
C LEU A 294 -12.38 -19.03 -7.92
N GLY A 295 -11.92 -18.19 -6.98
CA GLY A 295 -10.58 -17.60 -7.01
C GLY A 295 -9.46 -18.64 -6.89
N MET A 296 -9.64 -19.67 -6.07
CA MET A 296 -8.72 -20.81 -5.95
C MET A 296 -8.67 -21.61 -7.24
N MET A 297 -9.83 -22.01 -7.78
CA MET A 297 -9.93 -22.79 -9.03
C MET A 297 -9.31 -22.04 -10.21
N ALA A 298 -9.48 -20.72 -10.27
CA ALA A 298 -8.85 -19.89 -11.30
C ALA A 298 -7.32 -19.94 -11.23
N ARG A 299 -6.75 -19.99 -10.01
CA ARG A 299 -5.30 -20.06 -9.78
C ARG A 299 -4.73 -21.46 -9.93
N THR A 300 -5.51 -22.49 -9.64
CA THR A 300 -5.06 -23.91 -9.62
C THR A 300 -5.69 -24.72 -10.75
N HIS A 301 -6.12 -24.07 -11.83
CA HIS A 301 -6.69 -24.75 -13.00
C HIS A 301 -5.71 -25.72 -13.69
N SER A 302 -4.42 -25.61 -13.40
CA SER A 302 -3.35 -26.53 -13.82
C SER A 302 -2.28 -26.61 -12.72
N GLY A 303 -1.53 -27.73 -12.67
CA GLY A 303 -0.36 -27.87 -11.80
C GLY A 303 -0.59 -28.36 -10.37
N LEU A 304 -1.83 -28.75 -9.99
CA LEU A 304 -2.03 -29.57 -8.79
C LEU A 304 -1.39 -30.95 -8.96
N THR A 305 -0.54 -31.34 -8.02
CA THR A 305 0.00 -32.70 -7.89
C THR A 305 -1.14 -33.67 -7.56
N ASP A 306 -1.05 -34.92 -8.05
CA ASP A 306 -2.03 -35.98 -7.79
C ASP A 306 -2.45 -35.99 -6.31
N GLY A 307 -3.70 -35.58 -6.06
CA GLY A 307 -4.27 -35.52 -4.72
C GLY A 307 -4.34 -36.91 -4.09
N ILE A 308 -4.34 -36.96 -2.77
CA ILE A 308 -4.51 -38.20 -2.01
C ILE A 308 -5.83 -38.84 -2.45
N PRO A 309 -5.85 -40.12 -2.88
CA PRO A 309 -7.08 -40.79 -3.30
C PRO A 309 -8.16 -40.70 -2.21
N LEU A 310 -9.32 -40.15 -2.56
CA LEU A 310 -10.50 -39.94 -1.70
C LEU A 310 -10.98 -41.21 -0.97
N GLN A 311 -10.61 -42.41 -1.45
CA GLN A 311 -10.91 -43.69 -0.81
C GLN A 311 -10.30 -43.86 0.59
N SER A 312 -9.35 -42.99 0.99
CA SER A 312 -8.71 -43.04 2.31
C SER A 312 -9.43 -42.24 3.40
N ILE A 313 -10.38 -41.36 3.05
CA ILE A 313 -11.01 -40.42 4.00
C ILE A 313 -12.38 -40.91 4.49
N SER A 314 -13.05 -41.81 3.75
CA SER A 314 -14.42 -42.24 4.03
C SER A 314 -14.57 -43.46 4.96
N ALA A 315 -13.50 -44.00 5.54
CA ALA A 315 -13.56 -45.19 6.41
C ALA A 315 -12.72 -45.04 7.68
N PRO A 316 -13.33 -44.90 8.88
CA PRO A 316 -12.59 -45.01 10.12
C PRO A 316 -12.22 -46.50 10.35
N GLY A 317 -11.00 -46.90 9.97
CA GLY A 317 -10.42 -48.15 10.46
C GLY A 317 -9.73 -49.11 9.47
N SER A 318 -9.34 -48.72 8.25
CA SER A 318 -8.59 -49.64 7.36
C SER A 318 -7.09 -49.35 7.36
N GLY A 319 -6.31 -50.41 7.60
CA GLY A 319 -4.87 -50.39 7.82
C GLY A 319 -4.03 -50.02 6.60
N ILE A 320 -2.80 -49.60 6.92
CA ILE A 320 -1.82 -48.95 6.04
C ILE A 320 -1.21 -49.86 4.96
N TRP A 321 -1.45 -51.18 4.92
CA TRP A 321 -0.80 -52.09 3.96
C TRP A 321 -1.82 -52.88 3.11
N SER A 322 -1.95 -52.49 1.84
CA SER A 322 -2.30 -53.43 0.77
C SER A 322 -1.45 -53.11 -0.47
N ASP A 323 -0.42 -53.95 -0.66
CA ASP A 323 0.33 -54.09 -1.90
C ASP A 323 -0.56 -54.79 -2.94
N GLY A 324 -0.63 -54.27 -4.17
CA GLY A 324 -1.46 -54.85 -5.22
C GLY A 324 -1.80 -53.88 -6.34
N ARG A 325 -1.03 -53.98 -7.43
CA ARG A 325 -1.26 -53.36 -8.73
C ARG A 325 -2.73 -53.48 -9.17
N ASP A 326 -3.33 -52.38 -9.57
CA ASP A 326 -4.22 -52.36 -10.73
C ASP A 326 -4.16 -50.99 -11.43
N LYS A 327 -3.78 -51.04 -12.70
CA LYS A 327 -3.93 -49.93 -13.65
C LYS A 327 -5.43 -49.71 -13.85
N ASN A 328 -5.95 -48.58 -13.39
CA ASN A 328 -7.23 -48.08 -13.91
C ASN A 328 -6.98 -46.75 -14.62
N ASP A 329 -6.98 -46.83 -15.95
CA ASP A 329 -6.84 -45.75 -16.93
C ASP A 329 -8.18 -44.99 -17.01
N GLY A 330 -8.63 -44.46 -15.88
CA GLY A 330 -9.81 -43.60 -15.78
C GLY A 330 -9.38 -42.17 -16.02
N THR A 331 -9.85 -41.57 -17.13
CA THR A 331 -9.71 -40.17 -17.55
C THR A 331 -9.43 -39.22 -16.39
N GLN A 332 -8.15 -38.97 -16.10
CA GLN A 332 -7.77 -37.99 -15.08
C GLN A 332 -8.11 -36.60 -15.62
N THR A 333 -9.12 -35.96 -15.04
CA THR A 333 -9.46 -34.57 -15.36
C THR A 333 -8.36 -33.68 -14.80
N HIS A 334 -7.51 -33.15 -15.68
CA HIS A 334 -6.42 -32.23 -15.30
C HIS A 334 -6.91 -30.78 -15.04
N THR A 335 -8.23 -30.56 -14.98
CA THR A 335 -8.84 -29.25 -14.82
C THR A 335 -10.12 -29.37 -14.00
N TRP A 336 -10.47 -28.30 -13.27
CA TRP A 336 -11.70 -28.25 -12.48
C TRP A 336 -12.97 -28.27 -13.33
N ASN A 337 -13.96 -29.09 -12.96
CA ASN A 337 -15.29 -29.03 -13.55
C ASN A 337 -16.15 -28.03 -12.76
N VAL A 338 -16.21 -26.80 -13.27
CA VAL A 338 -16.95 -25.68 -12.66
C VAL A 338 -18.46 -25.89 -12.78
N GLU A 339 -18.94 -26.54 -13.86
CA GLU A 339 -20.37 -26.81 -14.06
C GLU A 339 -20.93 -27.67 -12.94
N VAL A 340 -20.28 -28.80 -12.66
CA VAL A 340 -20.69 -29.74 -11.61
C VAL A 340 -20.70 -29.05 -10.24
N LEU A 341 -19.67 -28.25 -9.94
CA LEU A 341 -19.61 -27.53 -8.67
C LEU A 341 -20.78 -26.55 -8.50
N ILE A 342 -21.02 -25.70 -9.50
CA ILE A 342 -22.06 -24.67 -9.43
C ILE A 342 -23.46 -25.28 -9.40
N ASP A 343 -23.70 -26.33 -10.19
CA ASP A 343 -24.99 -27.01 -10.23
C ASP A 343 -25.27 -27.71 -8.87
N VAL A 344 -24.28 -28.39 -8.27
CA VAL A 344 -24.40 -28.97 -6.92
C VAL A 344 -24.62 -27.91 -5.84
N LEU A 345 -23.90 -26.78 -5.90
CA LEU A 345 -24.05 -25.68 -4.94
C LEU A 345 -25.46 -25.07 -5.00
N LYS A 346 -26.02 -24.93 -6.20
CA LYS A 346 -27.41 -24.46 -6.40
C LYS A 346 -28.45 -25.45 -5.92
N GLU A 347 -28.24 -26.75 -6.15
CA GLU A 347 -29.12 -27.80 -5.65
C GLU A 347 -29.16 -27.82 -4.11
N LEU A 348 -27.99 -27.69 -3.47
CA LEU A 348 -27.86 -27.74 -2.02
C LEU A 348 -28.27 -26.45 -1.34
N ASN A 349 -28.01 -25.28 -1.95
CA ASN A 349 -28.41 -23.98 -1.41
C ASN A 349 -29.07 -23.09 -2.48
N PRO A 350 -30.38 -23.24 -2.72
CA PRO A 350 -31.11 -22.44 -3.70
C PRO A 350 -31.21 -20.94 -3.37
N THR A 351 -30.90 -20.55 -2.12
CA THR A 351 -30.95 -19.14 -1.67
C THR A 351 -29.66 -18.36 -1.94
N LEU A 352 -28.61 -19.03 -2.44
CA LEU A 352 -27.32 -18.43 -2.70
C LEU A 352 -27.41 -17.38 -3.82
N ASN A 353 -27.05 -16.14 -3.51
CA ASN A 353 -27.09 -15.04 -4.46
C ASN A 353 -25.73 -14.86 -5.16
N PHE A 354 -25.65 -15.16 -6.45
CA PHE A 354 -24.41 -14.99 -7.22
C PHE A 354 -24.01 -13.54 -7.48
N LYS A 355 -24.90 -12.56 -7.28
CA LYS A 355 -24.52 -11.15 -7.21
C LYS A 355 -23.67 -10.88 -5.97
N GLU A 356 -24.02 -11.50 -4.84
CA GLU A 356 -23.22 -11.43 -3.62
C GLU A 356 -21.90 -12.19 -3.78
N VAL A 357 -21.89 -13.33 -4.48
CA VAL A 357 -20.62 -14.03 -4.83
C VAL A 357 -19.71 -13.12 -5.65
N THR A 358 -20.25 -12.39 -6.63
CA THR A 358 -19.48 -11.42 -7.42
C THR A 358 -18.97 -10.26 -6.57
N TYR A 359 -19.75 -9.83 -5.57
CA TYR A 359 -19.33 -8.83 -4.58
C TYR A 359 -18.20 -9.36 -3.68
N GLU A 360 -18.22 -10.64 -3.32
CA GLU A 360 -17.22 -11.24 -2.43
C GLU A 360 -15.96 -11.74 -3.16
N LEU A 361 -15.85 -11.58 -4.49
CA LEU A 361 -14.59 -11.77 -5.24
C LEU A 361 -13.48 -10.83 -4.74
N ASP A 362 -13.84 -9.73 -4.09
CA ASP A 362 -12.93 -8.80 -3.42
C ASP A 362 -12.40 -9.38 -2.10
N HIS A 363 -11.51 -10.36 -2.18
CA HIS A 363 -10.88 -11.01 -1.03
C HIS A 363 -9.35 -11.11 -1.16
N PRO A 364 -8.62 -11.27 -0.04
CA PRO A 364 -7.18 -11.48 -0.07
C PRO A 364 -6.83 -12.73 -0.89
N GLY A 365 -5.83 -12.63 -1.76
CA GLY A 365 -5.33 -13.75 -2.57
C GLY A 365 -6.12 -14.06 -3.84
N PHE A 366 -7.17 -13.30 -4.16
CA PHE A 366 -7.82 -13.33 -5.48
C PHE A 366 -6.90 -12.72 -6.54
N GLN A 367 -6.54 -13.50 -7.55
CA GLN A 367 -5.73 -13.04 -8.68
C GLN A 367 -5.94 -13.94 -9.89
N ILE A 368 -6.24 -13.35 -11.05
CA ILE A 368 -6.29 -14.06 -12.32
C ILE A 368 -4.90 -14.00 -12.98
N ARG A 369 -4.41 -15.14 -13.47
CA ARG A 369 -3.06 -15.29 -14.05
C ARG A 369 -3.06 -15.61 -15.54
N ASP A 370 -4.20 -15.98 -16.10
CA ASP A 370 -4.32 -16.42 -17.49
C ASP A 370 -5.79 -16.39 -17.96
N SER A 371 -5.99 -16.63 -19.25
CA SER A 371 -7.31 -16.65 -19.89
C SER A 371 -8.23 -17.75 -19.34
N LYS A 372 -7.69 -18.93 -19.00
CA LYS A 372 -8.49 -20.01 -18.41
C LYS A 372 -8.96 -19.68 -17.01
N GLY A 373 -8.13 -19.05 -16.19
CA GLY A 373 -8.54 -18.55 -14.88
C GLY A 373 -9.69 -17.56 -14.97
N LEU A 374 -9.65 -16.62 -15.93
CA LEU A 374 -10.77 -15.72 -16.20
C LEU A 374 -12.03 -16.48 -16.62
N GLN A 375 -11.90 -17.45 -17.53
CA GLN A 375 -13.02 -18.27 -18.01
C GLN A 375 -13.70 -18.99 -16.85
N ILE A 376 -12.95 -19.58 -15.91
CA ILE A 376 -13.49 -20.27 -14.73
C ILE A 376 -14.35 -19.33 -13.87
N VAL A 377 -13.85 -18.12 -13.57
CA VAL A 377 -14.57 -17.15 -12.73
C VAL A 377 -15.82 -16.64 -13.44
N VAL A 378 -15.68 -16.18 -14.70
CA VAL A 378 -16.78 -15.60 -15.48
C VAL A 378 -17.86 -16.66 -15.72
N PHE A 379 -17.47 -17.85 -16.17
CA PHE A 379 -18.39 -18.95 -16.40
C PHE A 379 -19.06 -19.42 -15.11
N GLY A 380 -18.32 -19.55 -14.01
CA GLY A 380 -18.88 -19.95 -12.72
C GLY A 380 -19.93 -18.98 -12.21
N VAL A 381 -19.67 -17.67 -12.33
CA VAL A 381 -20.64 -16.63 -11.96
C VAL A 381 -21.84 -16.61 -12.92
N GLN A 382 -21.63 -16.67 -14.23
CA GLN A 382 -22.71 -16.70 -15.23
C GLN A 382 -23.62 -17.92 -15.06
N ARG A 383 -23.03 -19.10 -14.87
CA ARG A 383 -23.76 -20.34 -14.57
C ARG A 383 -24.54 -20.22 -13.27
N GLY A 384 -23.96 -19.54 -12.28
CA GLY A 384 -24.59 -19.19 -11.01
C GLY A 384 -25.77 -18.20 -11.13
N LEU A 385 -25.70 -17.26 -12.05
CA LEU A 385 -26.76 -16.29 -12.32
C LEU A 385 -27.87 -16.87 -13.23
N GLY A 386 -27.55 -17.90 -14.02
CA GLY A 386 -28.51 -18.54 -14.93
C GLY A 386 -28.85 -17.64 -16.12
N LEU A 387 -30.06 -17.07 -16.11
CA LEU A 387 -30.54 -16.16 -17.16
C LEU A 387 -30.30 -14.68 -16.84
N GLU A 388 -29.83 -14.36 -15.62
CA GLU A 388 -29.55 -12.98 -15.23
C GLU A 388 -28.26 -12.46 -15.88
N VAL A 389 -28.25 -11.17 -16.22
CA VAL A 389 -27.08 -10.49 -16.79
C VAL A 389 -25.99 -10.40 -15.71
N PHE A 390 -24.74 -10.61 -16.13
CA PHE A 390 -23.58 -10.48 -15.25
C PHE A 390 -23.53 -9.06 -14.63
N PRO A 391 -23.38 -8.93 -13.30
CA PRO A 391 -23.43 -7.64 -12.61
C PRO A 391 -22.09 -6.88 -12.76
N VAL A 392 -21.86 -6.31 -13.94
CA VAL A 392 -20.61 -5.60 -14.27
C VAL A 392 -20.32 -4.41 -13.33
N ASP A 393 -21.37 -3.77 -12.78
CA ASP A 393 -21.25 -2.67 -11.83
C ASP A 393 -20.42 -3.04 -10.58
N LEU A 394 -20.46 -4.32 -10.19
CA LEU A 394 -19.68 -4.85 -9.05
C LEU A 394 -18.19 -4.97 -9.36
N ILE A 395 -17.80 -4.94 -10.65
CA ILE A 395 -16.41 -4.88 -11.09
C ILE A 395 -15.93 -3.43 -11.15
N TYR A 396 -16.79 -2.46 -11.48
CA TYR A 396 -16.43 -1.03 -11.55
C TYR A 396 -16.32 -0.33 -10.17
N ARG A 397 -17.00 -0.86 -9.14
CA ARG A 397 -16.87 -0.32 -7.78
C ARG A 397 -15.41 -0.41 -7.28
N PRO A 398 -14.98 0.44 -6.33
CA PRO A 398 -13.66 0.29 -5.72
C PRO A 398 -13.59 -1.00 -4.89
N TRP A 399 -12.61 -1.86 -5.18
CA TRP A 399 -12.31 -3.04 -4.36
C TRP A 399 -11.32 -2.70 -3.25
N LYS A 400 -11.37 -3.42 -2.13
CA LYS A 400 -10.36 -3.38 -1.07
C LYS A 400 -9.03 -3.96 -1.55
N HIS A 401 -9.08 -4.96 -2.43
CA HIS A 401 -7.90 -5.62 -3.00
C HIS A 401 -7.69 -5.22 -4.46
N ALA A 402 -6.99 -4.10 -4.67
CA ALA A 402 -6.76 -3.51 -5.99
C ALA A 402 -6.06 -4.44 -6.99
N GLU A 403 -5.16 -5.32 -6.53
CA GLU A 403 -4.47 -6.31 -7.37
C GLU A 403 -5.44 -7.31 -8.03
N GLY A 404 -6.40 -7.80 -7.24
CA GLY A 404 -7.43 -8.73 -7.73
C GLY A 404 -8.31 -8.07 -8.78
N GLN A 405 -8.80 -6.86 -8.50
CA GLN A 405 -9.62 -6.08 -9.42
C GLN A 405 -8.88 -5.79 -10.73
N LEU A 406 -7.62 -5.34 -10.66
CA LEU A 406 -6.81 -5.08 -11.84
C LEU A 406 -6.58 -6.34 -12.66
N SER A 407 -6.26 -7.47 -12.03
CA SER A 407 -6.03 -8.73 -12.74
C SER A 407 -7.28 -9.16 -13.54
N PHE A 408 -8.47 -9.00 -12.96
CA PHE A 408 -9.72 -9.27 -13.67
C PHE A 408 -9.90 -8.36 -14.88
N ILE A 409 -9.72 -7.05 -14.71
CA ILE A 409 -9.88 -6.06 -15.79
C ILE A 409 -8.83 -6.30 -16.89
N GLN A 410 -7.56 -6.49 -16.53
CA GLN A 410 -6.48 -6.73 -17.47
C GLN A 410 -6.74 -7.96 -18.35
N TYR A 411 -7.06 -9.10 -17.75
CA TYR A 411 -7.31 -10.32 -18.53
C TYR A 411 -8.61 -10.25 -19.33
N SER A 412 -9.61 -9.48 -18.86
CA SER A 412 -10.82 -9.19 -19.63
C SER A 412 -10.53 -8.35 -20.87
N LEU A 413 -9.66 -7.34 -20.76
CA LEU A 413 -9.23 -6.52 -21.89
C LEU A 413 -8.39 -7.30 -22.92
N ILE A 414 -7.62 -8.30 -22.47
CA ILE A 414 -6.80 -9.13 -23.34
C ILE A 414 -7.63 -10.21 -24.07
N ASN A 415 -8.74 -10.69 -23.47
CA ASN A 415 -9.53 -11.81 -23.97
C ASN A 415 -11.03 -11.42 -24.11
N PRO A 416 -11.38 -10.56 -25.10
CA PRO A 416 -12.75 -10.08 -25.29
C PRO A 416 -13.75 -11.20 -25.62
N GLU A 417 -13.29 -12.32 -26.19
CA GLU A 417 -14.10 -13.54 -26.39
C GLU A 417 -14.61 -14.20 -25.10
N ILE A 418 -13.93 -13.98 -23.96
CA ILE A 418 -14.33 -14.56 -22.66
C ILE A 418 -15.23 -13.56 -21.91
N PHE A 419 -14.80 -12.30 -21.83
CA PHE A 419 -15.55 -11.25 -21.16
C PHE A 419 -15.29 -9.91 -21.84
N CYS A 420 -16.32 -9.32 -22.44
CA CYS A 420 -16.25 -8.02 -23.07
C CYS A 420 -17.09 -7.01 -22.31
N PHE A 421 -16.48 -5.92 -21.81
CA PHE A 421 -17.24 -4.86 -21.14
C PHE A 421 -18.25 -4.17 -22.08
N ALA A 422 -18.02 -4.22 -23.40
CA ALA A 422 -18.95 -3.67 -24.38
C ALA A 422 -20.30 -4.40 -24.45
N ASP A 423 -20.36 -5.65 -23.97
CA ASP A 423 -21.59 -6.45 -23.96
C ASP A 423 -22.56 -6.04 -22.83
N TYR A 424 -22.12 -5.15 -21.92
CA TYR A 424 -22.88 -4.76 -20.73
C TYR A 424 -23.24 -3.27 -20.74
N PRO A 425 -24.37 -2.88 -20.11
CA PRO A 425 -24.73 -1.48 -19.95
C PRO A 425 -23.65 -0.71 -19.17
N CYS A 426 -23.27 0.47 -19.68
CA CYS A 426 -22.33 1.36 -19.00
C CYS A 426 -22.65 2.82 -19.36
N HIS A 427 -22.07 3.75 -18.60
CA HIS A 427 -22.05 5.15 -18.98
C HIS A 427 -21.11 5.33 -20.18
N THR A 428 -21.68 5.57 -21.35
CA THR A 428 -20.90 5.69 -22.60
C THR A 428 -20.36 7.10 -22.79
N VAL A 429 -19.16 7.21 -23.37
CA VAL A 429 -18.60 8.48 -23.84
C VAL A 429 -19.53 9.12 -24.87
N SER A 430 -19.88 10.38 -24.67
CA SER A 430 -20.63 11.16 -25.65
C SER A 430 -19.74 11.50 -26.84
N THR A 431 -19.85 10.74 -27.93
CA THR A 431 -19.11 10.93 -29.19
C THR A 431 -19.87 11.75 -30.23
N GLU A 432 -21.10 12.19 -29.94
CA GLU A 432 -21.98 12.94 -30.86
C GLU A 432 -21.35 14.23 -31.42
N ILE A 433 -20.36 14.77 -30.72
CA ILE A 433 -19.63 15.97 -31.12
C ILE A 433 -18.58 15.70 -32.22
N LEU A 434 -18.17 14.45 -32.43
CA LEU A 434 -17.13 14.10 -33.40
C LEU A 434 -17.65 14.18 -34.84
N LYS A 435 -16.84 14.73 -35.75
CA LYS A 435 -17.16 14.78 -37.19
C LYS A 435 -16.99 13.44 -37.87
N ALA A 436 -15.99 12.66 -37.43
CA ALA A 436 -15.77 11.29 -37.83
C ALA A 436 -15.78 10.43 -36.57
N PRO A 437 -16.90 9.77 -36.22
CA PRO A 437 -16.93 8.86 -35.09
C PRO A 437 -16.03 7.65 -35.37
N PRO A 438 -15.41 7.06 -34.33
CA PRO A 438 -14.65 5.83 -34.47
C PRO A 438 -15.55 4.68 -34.98
N GLU A 439 -14.97 3.77 -35.76
CA GLU A 439 -15.69 2.61 -36.29
C GLU A 439 -16.23 1.73 -35.15
N ASP A 440 -17.52 1.37 -35.21
CA ASP A 440 -18.23 0.64 -34.16
C ASP A 440 -18.02 -0.88 -34.19
N ASP A 441 -17.39 -1.41 -35.26
CA ASP A 441 -17.34 -2.85 -35.53
C ASP A 441 -16.30 -3.61 -34.68
N ASN A 442 -15.30 -2.92 -34.13
CA ASN A 442 -14.28 -3.57 -33.31
C ASN A 442 -14.68 -3.63 -31.83
N ARG A 443 -14.99 -4.84 -31.34
CA ARG A 443 -15.37 -5.10 -29.94
C ARG A 443 -14.32 -4.64 -28.91
N GLU A 444 -13.04 -4.69 -29.28
CA GLU A 444 -11.95 -4.19 -28.43
C GLU A 444 -12.01 -2.67 -28.25
N ILE A 445 -12.37 -1.94 -29.31
CA ILE A 445 -12.53 -0.48 -29.27
C ILE A 445 -13.82 -0.10 -28.52
N ALA A 446 -14.89 -0.85 -28.73
CA ALA A 446 -16.18 -0.62 -28.07
C ALA A 446 -16.08 -0.66 -26.54
N THR A 447 -15.20 -1.51 -26.00
CA THR A 447 -14.94 -1.60 -24.55
C THR A 447 -14.48 -0.27 -23.94
N TRP A 448 -13.69 0.52 -24.68
CA TRP A 448 -13.17 1.81 -24.22
C TRP A 448 -14.20 2.96 -24.31
N LYS A 449 -15.42 2.69 -24.79
CA LYS A 449 -16.54 3.63 -24.70
C LYS A 449 -17.08 3.75 -23.28
N SER A 450 -16.81 2.78 -22.41
CA SER A 450 -17.25 2.79 -21.01
C SER A 450 -16.45 3.80 -20.18
N LEU A 451 -17.12 4.86 -19.72
CA LEU A 451 -16.56 5.82 -18.77
C LEU A 451 -16.27 5.14 -17.43
N ASP A 452 -17.13 4.21 -17.00
CA ASP A 452 -16.98 3.48 -15.74
C ASP A 452 -15.69 2.65 -15.72
N LEU A 453 -15.33 2.02 -16.85
CA LEU A 453 -14.07 1.30 -17.00
C LEU A 453 -12.86 2.23 -16.87
N ILE A 454 -12.87 3.36 -17.60
CA ILE A 454 -11.75 4.31 -17.59
C ILE A 454 -11.60 4.94 -16.21
N GLU A 455 -12.69 5.30 -15.55
CA GLU A 455 -12.67 5.81 -14.17
C GLU A 455 -12.13 4.77 -13.19
N SER A 456 -12.54 3.51 -13.32
CA SER A 456 -12.05 2.40 -12.48
C SER A 456 -10.53 2.21 -12.64
N LEU A 457 -10.03 2.24 -13.86
CA LEU A 457 -8.59 2.16 -14.15
C LEU A 457 -7.83 3.35 -13.55
N LEU A 458 -8.31 4.59 -13.76
CA LEU A 458 -7.69 5.78 -13.17
C LEU A 458 -7.65 5.72 -11.65
N ARG A 459 -8.69 5.19 -11.00
CA ARG A 459 -8.72 4.97 -9.56
C ARG A 459 -7.69 3.94 -9.12
N LEU A 460 -7.57 2.81 -9.82
CA LEU A 460 -6.58 1.76 -9.52
C LEU A 460 -5.13 2.28 -9.61
N ALA A 461 -4.85 3.21 -10.53
CA ALA A 461 -3.53 3.83 -10.65
C ALA A 461 -3.11 4.61 -9.39
N GLU A 462 -4.05 5.22 -8.66
CA GLU A 462 -3.77 5.96 -7.42
C GLU A 462 -3.57 5.04 -6.20
N VAL A 463 -4.08 3.80 -6.26
CA VAL A 463 -4.00 2.81 -5.15
C VAL A 463 -2.75 1.93 -5.26
N GLY A 464 -1.78 2.31 -6.09
CA GLY A 464 -0.46 1.67 -6.19
C GLY A 464 -0.21 0.80 -7.42
N GLN A 465 -1.16 0.73 -8.36
CA GLN A 465 -1.03 -0.06 -9.61
C GLN A 465 -0.74 0.81 -10.85
N TYR A 466 0.07 1.86 -10.67
CA TYR A 466 0.26 2.91 -11.69
C TYR A 466 0.78 2.38 -13.03
N GLU A 467 1.86 1.61 -13.01
CA GLU A 467 2.58 1.20 -14.22
C GLU A 467 1.76 0.20 -15.05
N GLN A 468 1.14 -0.78 -14.38
CA GLN A 468 0.28 -1.77 -15.04
C GLN A 468 -0.92 -1.10 -15.70
N VAL A 469 -1.60 -0.18 -15.00
CA VAL A 469 -2.73 0.56 -15.57
C VAL A 469 -2.27 1.42 -16.75
N LYS A 470 -1.14 2.11 -16.63
CA LYS A 470 -0.57 2.91 -17.72
C LYS A 470 -0.30 2.09 -18.98
N GLN A 471 0.16 0.85 -18.83
CA GLN A 471 0.36 -0.07 -19.96
C GLN A 471 -0.96 -0.45 -20.64
N LEU A 472 -2.05 -0.64 -19.89
CA LEU A 472 -3.38 -0.92 -20.46
C LEU A 472 -3.86 0.22 -21.38
N PHE A 473 -3.57 1.48 -21.03
CA PHE A 473 -3.91 2.63 -21.86
C PHE A 473 -3.07 2.75 -23.14
N SER A 474 -2.01 1.97 -23.32
CA SER A 474 -1.20 2.01 -24.55
C SER A 474 -1.99 1.60 -25.81
N PHE A 475 -3.01 0.74 -25.66
CA PHE A 475 -3.91 0.32 -26.74
C PHE A 475 -4.83 1.47 -27.19
N PRO A 476 -5.67 2.06 -26.33
CA PRO A 476 -6.58 3.13 -26.76
C PRO A 476 -5.85 4.40 -27.23
N ILE A 477 -4.64 4.68 -26.73
CA ILE A 477 -3.81 5.79 -27.24
C ILE A 477 -3.46 5.61 -28.73
N LYS A 478 -3.27 4.37 -29.20
CA LYS A 478 -2.90 4.07 -30.59
C LYS A 478 -4.11 3.89 -31.50
N HIS A 479 -5.16 3.23 -31.00
CA HIS A 479 -6.27 2.76 -31.83
C HIS A 479 -7.50 3.69 -31.78
N CYS A 480 -7.78 4.33 -30.65
CA CYS A 480 -8.95 5.21 -30.49
C CYS A 480 -8.65 6.46 -29.64
N PRO A 481 -7.66 7.30 -30.03
CA PRO A 481 -7.24 8.45 -29.23
C PRO A 481 -8.36 9.48 -29.03
N ASP A 482 -9.25 9.68 -30.02
CA ASP A 482 -10.38 10.61 -29.93
C ASP A 482 -11.36 10.23 -28.82
N MET A 483 -11.68 8.94 -28.76
CA MET A 483 -12.60 8.39 -27.77
C MET A 483 -11.99 8.52 -26.38
N LEU A 484 -10.71 8.15 -26.24
CA LEU A 484 -10.00 8.21 -24.96
C LEU A 484 -9.91 9.65 -24.44
N VAL A 485 -9.52 10.62 -25.27
CA VAL A 485 -9.40 12.01 -24.78
C VAL A 485 -10.76 12.58 -24.40
N LEU A 486 -11.83 12.27 -25.14
CA LEU A 486 -13.19 12.69 -24.76
C LEU A 486 -13.64 12.05 -23.46
N ALA A 487 -13.36 10.76 -23.27
CA ALA A 487 -13.61 10.08 -22.00
C ALA A 487 -12.91 10.78 -20.84
N LEU A 488 -11.60 11.02 -20.98
CA LEU A 488 -10.79 11.70 -19.97
C LEU A 488 -11.24 13.15 -19.70
N LEU A 489 -11.93 13.80 -20.64
CA LEU A 489 -12.50 15.14 -20.45
C LEU A 489 -13.91 15.10 -19.84
N GLN A 490 -14.67 14.01 -20.04
CA GLN A 490 -16.05 13.86 -19.54
C GLN A 490 -16.14 13.28 -18.13
N ILE A 491 -15.08 12.59 -17.66
CA ILE A 491 -15.05 12.04 -16.30
C ILE A 491 -15.07 13.18 -15.26
N ASN A 492 -16.09 13.16 -14.39
CA ASN A 492 -16.33 14.20 -13.37
C ASN A 492 -15.52 14.01 -12.07
N THR A 493 -14.73 12.95 -11.96
CA THR A 493 -13.96 12.64 -10.74
C THR A 493 -12.74 13.54 -10.55
N SER A 494 -12.17 13.45 -9.33
CA SER A 494 -10.91 14.08 -8.94
C SER A 494 -9.81 13.95 -9.99
N TRP A 495 -8.95 14.97 -10.08
CA TRP A 495 -7.81 14.97 -10.98
C TRP A 495 -6.76 13.93 -10.55
N HIS A 496 -6.73 12.79 -11.25
CA HIS A 496 -5.72 11.76 -11.11
C HIS A 496 -4.41 12.14 -11.81
N THR A 497 -3.27 11.72 -11.26
CA THR A 497 -1.94 11.97 -11.85
C THR A 497 -1.84 11.35 -13.24
N LEU A 498 -2.33 10.11 -13.37
CA LEU A 498 -2.35 9.40 -14.66
C LEU A 498 -3.26 10.09 -15.68
N ARG A 499 -4.40 10.66 -15.25
CA ARG A 499 -5.30 11.42 -16.14
C ARG A 499 -4.57 12.62 -16.76
N HIS A 500 -3.81 13.37 -15.96
CA HIS A 500 -2.98 14.46 -16.47
C HIS A 500 -1.93 13.95 -17.47
N GLU A 501 -1.22 12.87 -17.15
CA GLU A 501 -0.18 12.32 -18.04
C GLU A 501 -0.77 11.84 -19.37
N LEU A 502 -1.91 11.12 -19.33
CA LEU A 502 -2.60 10.62 -20.51
C LEU A 502 -3.09 11.75 -21.41
N ILE A 503 -3.74 12.78 -20.85
CA ILE A 503 -4.18 13.93 -21.65
C ILE A 503 -2.95 14.62 -22.26
N SER A 504 -1.88 14.85 -21.49
CA SER A 504 -0.64 15.45 -22.02
C SER A 504 -0.02 14.64 -23.14
N THR A 505 -0.06 13.31 -23.05
CA THR A 505 0.43 12.38 -24.09
C THR A 505 -0.42 12.40 -25.34
N LEU A 506 -1.74 12.57 -25.21
CA LEU A 506 -2.69 12.60 -26.32
C LEU A 506 -2.74 13.96 -27.05
N MET A 507 -2.51 15.07 -26.34
CA MET A 507 -2.61 16.42 -26.92
C MET A 507 -1.78 16.64 -28.20
N PRO A 508 -0.51 16.18 -28.29
CA PRO A 508 0.27 16.28 -29.52
C PRO A 508 -0.39 15.67 -30.76
N ILE A 509 -1.20 14.62 -30.61
CA ILE A 509 -1.93 13.96 -31.72
C ILE A 509 -2.95 14.94 -32.30
N PHE A 510 -3.70 15.63 -31.43
CA PHE A 510 -4.74 16.58 -31.83
C PHE A 510 -4.20 17.95 -32.24
N LEU A 511 -3.03 18.34 -31.75
CA LEU A 511 -2.34 19.54 -32.26
C LEU A 511 -1.79 19.30 -33.68
N GLY A 512 -1.49 18.06 -34.03
CA GLY A 512 -1.14 17.63 -35.38
C GLY A 512 -2.32 17.57 -36.35
N ASN A 513 -2.21 16.68 -37.34
CA ASN A 513 -3.21 16.49 -38.37
C ASN A 513 -4.16 15.35 -37.97
N HIS A 514 -5.20 15.65 -37.19
CA HIS A 514 -6.28 14.72 -36.87
C HIS A 514 -7.64 15.25 -37.37
N PRO A 515 -8.52 14.43 -37.99
CA PRO A 515 -9.82 14.88 -38.51
C PRO A 515 -10.71 15.53 -37.44
N ASN A 516 -10.64 15.07 -36.19
CA ASN A 516 -11.42 15.60 -35.07
C ASN A 516 -10.67 16.64 -34.20
N SER A 517 -9.45 17.03 -34.56
CA SER A 517 -8.61 17.98 -33.79
C SER A 517 -9.38 19.22 -33.31
N ALA A 518 -10.04 19.91 -34.24
CA ALA A 518 -10.68 21.19 -33.95
C ALA A 518 -11.82 21.06 -32.93
N ILE A 519 -12.62 19.99 -33.03
CA ILE A 519 -13.77 19.77 -32.15
C ILE A 519 -13.30 19.38 -30.75
N ILE A 520 -12.34 18.45 -30.67
CA ILE A 520 -11.79 17.98 -29.39
C ILE A 520 -11.14 19.14 -28.64
N LEU A 521 -10.32 19.94 -29.32
CA LEU A 521 -9.66 21.10 -28.70
C LEU A 521 -10.68 22.17 -28.28
N HIS A 522 -11.70 22.43 -29.10
CA HIS A 522 -12.78 23.35 -28.75
C HIS A 522 -13.57 22.84 -27.53
N TYR A 523 -13.89 21.55 -27.48
CA TYR A 523 -14.56 20.93 -26.35
C TYR A 523 -13.70 20.97 -25.07
N ALA A 524 -12.41 20.66 -25.17
CA ALA A 524 -11.49 20.70 -24.02
C ALA A 524 -11.31 22.13 -23.46
N TRP A 525 -11.39 23.15 -24.32
CA TRP A 525 -11.18 24.55 -23.92
C TRP A 525 -12.45 25.26 -23.42
N HIS A 526 -13.58 25.06 -24.13
CA HIS A 526 -14.86 25.73 -23.87
C HIS A 526 -15.93 24.82 -23.25
N GLY A 527 -15.64 23.54 -23.03
CA GLY A 527 -16.59 22.58 -22.46
C GLY A 527 -17.13 23.05 -21.11
N GLN A 528 -18.44 22.85 -20.92
CA GLN A 528 -19.11 23.12 -19.64
C GLN A 528 -18.54 22.18 -18.57
N GLY A 529 -18.15 22.71 -17.41
CA GLY A 529 -17.56 21.94 -16.31
C GLY A 529 -16.05 21.69 -16.38
N GLN A 530 -15.36 22.15 -17.44
CA GLN A 530 -13.91 21.95 -17.55
C GLN A 530 -13.11 22.84 -16.59
N SER A 531 -12.20 22.23 -15.83
CA SER A 531 -11.35 22.92 -14.86
C SER A 531 -10.28 23.80 -15.55
N PRO A 532 -9.87 24.94 -14.95
CA PRO A 532 -8.76 25.75 -15.42
C PRO A 532 -7.46 24.95 -15.67
N SER A 533 -7.29 23.82 -14.97
CA SER A 533 -6.14 22.93 -15.13
C SER A 533 -6.06 22.30 -16.52
N ILE A 534 -7.18 22.04 -17.22
CA ILE A 534 -7.16 21.53 -18.62
C ILE A 534 -6.62 22.58 -19.56
N ARG A 535 -7.06 23.83 -19.40
CA ARG A 535 -6.57 24.95 -20.22
C ARG A 535 -5.07 25.13 -20.03
N GLN A 536 -4.60 25.07 -18.78
CA GLN A 536 -3.17 25.08 -18.49
C GLN A 536 -2.46 23.91 -19.16
N LEU A 537 -2.97 22.69 -19.05
CA LEU A 537 -2.36 21.52 -19.67
C LEU A 537 -2.28 21.63 -21.20
N ILE A 538 -3.33 22.11 -21.86
CA ILE A 538 -3.33 22.35 -23.32
C ILE A 538 -2.26 23.38 -23.69
N MET A 539 -2.15 24.49 -22.95
CA MET A 539 -1.13 25.51 -23.19
C MET A 539 0.30 24.96 -23.02
N HIS A 540 0.53 24.16 -21.97
CA HIS A 540 1.82 23.51 -21.75
C HIS A 540 2.13 22.48 -22.85
N ALA A 541 1.13 21.70 -23.28
CA ALA A 541 1.29 20.73 -24.36
C ALA A 541 1.60 21.41 -25.71
N MET A 542 0.99 22.57 -26.00
CA MET A 542 1.33 23.37 -27.19
C MET A 542 2.78 23.84 -27.16
N ALA A 543 3.23 24.39 -26.03
CA ALA A 543 4.60 24.85 -25.87
C ALA A 543 5.61 23.70 -25.96
N GLU A 544 5.32 22.57 -25.30
CA GLU A 544 6.16 21.39 -25.32
C GLU A 544 6.24 20.73 -26.71
N TRP A 545 5.11 20.66 -27.43
CA TRP A 545 5.06 20.12 -28.79
C TRP A 545 5.92 20.91 -29.79
N TYR A 546 5.97 22.24 -29.64
CA TYR A 546 6.90 23.09 -30.39
C TYR A 546 8.36 22.84 -29.97
N MET A 547 8.64 22.77 -28.66
CA MET A 547 9.99 22.66 -28.11
C MET A 547 10.67 21.30 -28.33
N ARG A 548 9.90 20.21 -28.50
CA ARG A 548 10.43 18.85 -28.74
C ARG A 548 10.93 18.60 -30.18
N GLY A 549 10.76 19.54 -31.11
CA GLY A 549 11.19 19.39 -32.50
C GLY A 549 12.68 19.65 -32.74
N GLU A 550 13.18 19.25 -33.93
CA GLU A 550 14.42 19.82 -34.47
C GLU A 550 14.28 21.35 -34.58
N GLN A 551 15.39 22.07 -34.42
CA GLN A 551 15.42 23.53 -34.23
C GLN A 551 14.45 24.29 -35.16
N TYR A 552 13.44 24.93 -34.55
CA TYR A 552 12.51 25.92 -35.15
C TYR A 552 11.54 25.40 -36.23
N ASP A 553 10.74 24.37 -35.92
CA ASP A 553 9.62 23.93 -36.77
C ASP A 553 8.52 25.01 -36.89
N GLN A 554 8.61 25.81 -37.95
CA GLN A 554 7.65 26.90 -38.25
C GLN A 554 6.26 26.38 -38.60
N ALA A 555 6.12 25.14 -39.08
CA ALA A 555 4.82 24.57 -39.42
C ALA A 555 4.01 24.27 -38.15
N LYS A 556 4.65 23.70 -37.13
CA LYS A 556 4.04 23.52 -35.81
C LYS A 556 3.65 24.84 -35.18
N LEU A 557 4.52 25.85 -35.24
CA LEU A 557 4.23 27.17 -34.69
C LEU A 557 3.04 27.84 -35.38
N SER A 558 2.95 27.73 -36.72
CA SER A 558 1.78 28.17 -37.48
C SER A 558 0.52 27.44 -37.02
N ARG A 559 0.57 26.12 -36.91
CA ARG A 559 -0.58 25.31 -36.50
C ARG A 559 -1.06 25.66 -35.09
N ILE A 560 -0.14 25.86 -34.15
CA ILE A 560 -0.44 26.31 -32.79
C ILE A 560 -1.11 27.68 -32.81
N LEU A 561 -0.60 28.63 -33.61
CA LEU A 561 -1.22 29.95 -33.73
C LEU A 561 -2.65 29.87 -34.28
N ASP A 562 -2.88 29.05 -35.31
CA ASP A 562 -4.22 28.85 -35.88
C ASP A 562 -5.19 28.28 -34.86
N VAL A 563 -4.77 27.23 -34.12
CA VAL A 563 -5.56 26.64 -33.02
C VAL A 563 -5.81 27.67 -31.90
N ALA A 564 -4.80 28.46 -31.54
CA ALA A 564 -4.93 29.49 -30.51
C ALA A 564 -5.91 30.59 -30.89
N GLN A 565 -6.00 30.94 -32.18
CA GLN A 565 -7.02 31.87 -32.69
C GLN A 565 -8.41 31.25 -32.63
N ASP A 566 -8.57 30.01 -33.08
CA ASP A 566 -9.85 29.28 -33.05
C ASP A 566 -10.41 29.19 -31.62
N LEU A 567 -9.53 28.94 -30.63
CA LEU A 567 -9.89 28.86 -29.20
C LEU A 567 -9.97 30.23 -28.49
N LYS A 568 -9.64 31.32 -29.19
CA LYS A 568 -9.48 32.67 -28.61
C LYS A 568 -8.53 32.69 -27.40
N ALA A 569 -7.48 31.85 -27.46
CA ALA A 569 -6.53 31.59 -26.39
C ALA A 569 -5.21 32.37 -26.53
N LEU A 570 -5.01 33.12 -27.62
CA LEU A 570 -3.73 33.77 -27.94
C LEU A 570 -3.22 34.64 -26.78
N SER A 571 -4.06 35.48 -26.18
CA SER A 571 -3.65 36.36 -25.08
C SER A 571 -3.19 35.59 -23.83
N MET A 572 -3.78 34.42 -23.57
CA MET A 572 -3.39 33.55 -22.45
C MET A 572 -2.05 32.86 -22.73
N LEU A 573 -1.85 32.36 -23.95
CA LEU A 573 -0.57 31.75 -24.36
C LEU A 573 0.58 32.76 -24.31
N LEU A 574 0.35 34.00 -24.74
CA LEU A 574 1.35 35.07 -24.70
C LEU A 574 1.73 35.52 -23.28
N ASN A 575 0.95 35.15 -22.28
CA ASN A 575 1.24 35.37 -20.87
C ASN A 575 1.85 34.14 -20.17
N GLY A 576 2.04 33.04 -20.89
CA GLY A 576 2.59 31.79 -20.37
C GLY A 576 4.12 31.71 -20.37
N THR A 577 4.63 30.53 -20.06
CA THR A 577 6.04 30.15 -20.15
C THR A 577 6.16 28.83 -20.92
N PRO A 578 7.31 28.47 -21.52
CA PRO A 578 8.60 29.18 -21.56
C PRO A 578 8.64 30.37 -22.54
N PHE A 579 9.45 31.39 -22.21
CA PHE A 579 9.50 32.65 -22.96
C PHE A 579 9.97 32.50 -24.42
N ALA A 580 10.85 31.55 -24.72
CA ALA A 580 11.31 31.31 -26.09
C ALA A 580 10.15 30.96 -27.03
N PHE A 581 9.23 30.09 -26.59
CA PHE A 581 8.02 29.76 -27.34
C PHE A 581 7.11 30.99 -27.50
N VAL A 582 6.91 31.75 -26.41
CA VAL A 582 6.04 32.93 -26.40
C VAL A 582 6.54 34.02 -27.34
N ILE A 583 7.84 34.27 -27.39
CA ILE A 583 8.46 35.28 -28.27
C ILE A 583 8.29 34.87 -29.74
N ASP A 584 8.58 33.61 -30.07
CA ASP A 584 8.41 33.10 -31.44
C ASP A 584 6.94 33.19 -31.87
N LEU A 585 6.02 32.81 -31.00
CA LEU A 585 4.57 32.90 -31.24
C LEU A 585 4.12 34.36 -31.39
N ALA A 586 4.62 35.29 -30.57
CA ALA A 586 4.31 36.72 -30.66
C ALA A 586 4.81 37.34 -31.98
N ALA A 587 6.02 36.97 -32.41
CA ALA A 587 6.58 37.41 -33.68
C ALA A 587 5.75 36.90 -34.87
N LEU A 588 5.32 35.63 -34.84
CA LEU A 588 4.46 35.07 -35.88
C LEU A 588 3.05 35.72 -35.87
N ALA A 589 2.47 35.93 -34.69
CA ALA A 589 1.19 36.61 -34.54
C ALA A 589 1.23 38.05 -35.06
N SER A 590 2.34 38.76 -34.85
CA SER A 590 2.55 40.11 -35.39
C SER A 590 2.65 40.11 -36.92
N ARG A 591 3.32 39.12 -37.51
CA ARG A 591 3.41 38.97 -38.98
C ARG A 591 2.06 38.68 -39.63
N ARG A 592 1.14 38.02 -38.89
CA ARG A 592 -0.25 37.78 -39.31
C ARG A 592 -1.24 38.84 -38.84
N GLU A 593 -0.74 39.98 -38.34
CA GLU A 593 -1.55 41.12 -37.89
C GLU A 593 -2.49 40.83 -36.71
N TYR A 594 -2.28 39.73 -35.98
CA TYR A 594 -3.07 39.36 -34.79
C TYR A 594 -2.59 40.04 -33.51
N LEU A 595 -1.40 40.64 -33.50
CA LEU A 595 -0.80 41.28 -32.32
C LEU A 595 0.00 42.54 -32.72
N LYS A 596 -0.11 43.61 -31.92
CA LYS A 596 0.79 44.77 -32.00
C LYS A 596 2.03 44.53 -31.13
N LEU A 597 3.12 44.09 -31.76
CA LEU A 597 4.32 43.66 -31.05
C LEU A 597 4.94 44.74 -30.17
N ASP A 598 5.01 46.00 -30.63
CA ASP A 598 5.63 47.10 -29.87
C ASP A 598 4.95 47.36 -28.52
N LYS A 599 3.61 47.35 -28.53
CA LYS A 599 2.82 47.53 -27.31
C LYS A 599 3.01 46.35 -26.38
N TRP A 600 2.92 45.13 -26.91
CA TRP A 600 3.05 43.90 -26.12
C TRP A 600 4.44 43.77 -25.47
N LEU A 601 5.52 44.07 -26.20
CA LEU A 601 6.89 44.08 -25.67
C LEU A 601 7.04 45.12 -24.56
N THR A 602 6.51 46.33 -24.77
CA THR A 602 6.58 47.42 -23.78
C THR A 602 5.88 47.03 -22.47
N ASP A 603 4.68 46.42 -22.58
CA ASP A 603 3.90 45.96 -21.44
C ASP A 603 4.63 44.81 -20.69
N LYS A 604 5.17 43.82 -21.42
CA LYS A 604 5.90 42.69 -20.82
C LYS A 604 7.21 43.08 -20.14
N ILE A 605 7.96 44.03 -20.71
CA ILE A 605 9.20 44.57 -20.12
C ILE A 605 8.88 45.32 -18.81
N ARG A 606 7.76 46.04 -18.77
CA ARG A 606 7.29 46.76 -17.58
C ARG A 606 6.85 45.80 -16.46
N GLU A 607 6.18 44.70 -16.80
CA GLU A 607 5.67 43.72 -15.84
C GLU A 607 6.76 42.85 -15.19
N HIS A 608 7.72 42.34 -15.96
CA HIS A 608 8.69 41.34 -15.46
C HIS A 608 10.04 41.92 -15.02
N GLY A 609 10.28 43.22 -15.25
CA GLY A 609 11.56 43.86 -14.99
C GLY A 609 12.67 43.32 -15.91
N VAL A 610 13.76 44.09 -16.05
CA VAL A 610 14.88 43.80 -16.96
C VAL A 610 15.75 42.65 -16.41
N SER A 611 15.20 41.45 -16.22
CA SER A 611 15.97 40.30 -15.73
C SER A 611 16.78 39.67 -16.88
N ARG A 612 18.10 39.63 -16.68
CA ARG A 612 19.19 39.72 -17.67
C ARG A 612 19.39 38.56 -18.69
N VAL A 613 18.39 37.72 -18.93
CA VAL A 613 18.40 36.73 -20.03
C VAL A 613 17.42 37.11 -21.15
N PHE A 614 16.45 37.99 -20.84
CA PHE A 614 15.29 38.34 -21.69
C PHE A 614 15.64 39.17 -22.95
N LEU A 615 16.59 40.10 -22.84
CA LEU A 615 16.93 41.04 -23.93
C LEU A 615 17.95 40.49 -24.92
N ILE A 616 18.86 39.60 -24.48
CA ILE A 616 19.95 39.11 -25.34
C ILE A 616 19.37 38.18 -26.43
N HIS A 617 18.42 37.31 -26.09
CA HIS A 617 17.77 36.45 -27.09
C HIS A 617 16.78 37.23 -27.99
N SER A 618 16.03 38.18 -27.41
CA SER A 618 15.08 39.03 -28.15
C SER A 618 15.79 39.95 -29.15
N ALA A 619 16.95 40.50 -28.79
CA ALA A 619 17.78 41.30 -29.69
C ALA A 619 18.49 40.44 -30.74
N SER A 620 18.99 39.24 -30.38
CA SER A 620 19.63 38.33 -31.33
C SER A 620 18.66 37.76 -32.37
N CYS A 621 17.41 37.45 -32.03
CA CYS A 621 16.40 37.01 -33.00
C CYS A 621 15.94 38.13 -33.95
N PHE A 622 15.89 39.38 -33.47
CA PHE A 622 15.55 40.53 -34.31
C PHE A 622 16.67 40.86 -35.30
N LEU A 623 17.94 40.69 -34.90
CA LEU A 623 19.12 40.91 -35.76
C LEU A 623 19.40 39.79 -36.77
N ILE A 624 18.76 38.62 -36.67
CA ILE A 624 18.97 37.49 -37.59
C ILE A 624 17.84 37.36 -38.64
N LYS A 625 16.69 38.02 -38.43
CA LYS A 625 15.51 37.95 -39.34
C LYS A 625 15.22 39.23 -40.13
N THR A 626 16.01 40.29 -39.95
CA THR A 626 16.23 41.34 -40.98
C THR A 626 17.43 40.95 -41.82
#